data_AF-A0A7X3YSX6-F1
#
_entry.id   AF-A0A7X3YSX6-F1
#
_cell.length_a   1.000
_cell.length_b   1.000
_cell.length_c   1.000
_cell.angle_alpha   90.00
_cell.angle_beta   90.00
_cell.angle_gamma   90.00
#
_symmetry.space_group_name_H-M   'P 1'
#
loop_
_entity.id
_entity.type
_entity.pdbx_description
1 polymer ?
#
loop_
_entity_poly.entity_id
_entity_poly.type
_entity_poly.pdbx_seq_one_letter_code
_entity_poly.pdbx_strand_id
1 'polypeptide(L)'
;MSTLPEFVGTIHIFFGPYRGNPIGLYLRKEGDSCSIAPTVYPWNRVVGVGETVNKAAADFDAKWKEGELAAEMYSGPHWEGGIKPEKPKPPPKPAAPKPEATKPSEAAASPKPDAV
;
A
#
# COMPACT_ATOMS: atom_id res chain seq x y z
N MET A 1 24.30 -7.96 13.48
CA MET A 1 23.86 -8.18 14.87
C MET A 1 22.35 -8.25 14.86
N SER A 2 21.76 -9.40 15.20
CA SER A 2 20.30 -9.52 15.29
C SER A 2 19.82 -8.75 16.52
N THR A 3 19.21 -7.59 16.31
CA THR A 3 18.54 -6.86 17.38
C THR A 3 17.23 -7.56 17.71
N LEU A 4 16.87 -7.58 19.00
CA LEU A 4 15.57 -8.11 19.41
C LEU A 4 14.46 -7.26 18.77
N PRO A 5 13.35 -7.88 18.33
CA PRO A 5 12.22 -7.14 17.80
C PRO A 5 11.66 -6.17 18.86
N GLU A 6 11.47 -4.92 18.48
CA GLU A 6 10.93 -3.87 19.34
C GLU A 6 9.41 -3.90 19.28
N PHE A 7 8.72 -3.95 20.42
CA PHE A 7 7.27 -3.86 20.45
C PHE A 7 6.81 -2.45 20.07
N VAL A 8 5.92 -2.34 19.08
CA VAL A 8 5.52 -1.06 18.50
C VAL A 8 4.02 -0.85 18.41
N GLY A 9 3.23 -1.83 18.86
CA GLY A 9 1.78 -1.68 18.82
C GLY A 9 1.03 -2.98 18.96
N THR A 10 -0.29 -2.88 18.84
CA THR A 10 -1.19 -4.03 18.81
C THR A 10 -2.23 -3.91 17.71
N ILE A 11 -2.78 -5.04 17.32
CA ILE A 11 -3.98 -5.12 16.49
C ILE A 11 -4.96 -6.10 17.12
N HIS A 12 -6.24 -5.72 17.20
CA HIS A 12 -7.29 -6.64 17.64
C HIS A 12 -8.03 -7.19 16.44
N ILE A 13 -8.35 -8.48 16.50
CA ILE A 13 -9.15 -9.16 15.49
C ILE A 13 -10.42 -9.69 16.18
N PHE A 14 -11.53 -9.55 15.47
CA PHE A 14 -12.88 -9.84 15.92
C PHE A 14 -13.51 -10.86 14.98
N PHE A 15 -14.08 -11.92 15.55
CA PHE A 15 -14.85 -12.92 14.81
C PHE A 15 -16.28 -12.94 15.35
N GLY A 16 -17.14 -12.10 14.76
CA GLY A 16 -18.49 -11.86 15.25
C GLY A 16 -18.48 -11.31 16.68
N PRO A 17 -19.16 -11.93 17.66
CA PRO A 17 -19.18 -11.45 19.05
C PRO A 17 -17.87 -11.73 19.80
N TYR A 18 -16.97 -12.56 19.24
CA TYR A 18 -15.72 -12.91 19.89
C TYR A 18 -14.65 -11.85 19.62
N ARG A 19 -14.18 -11.19 20.69
CA ARG A 19 -12.94 -10.40 20.66
C ARG A 19 -11.76 -11.29 21.03
N GLY A 20 -10.88 -11.55 20.06
CA GLY A 20 -9.62 -12.21 20.33
C GLY A 20 -8.68 -11.34 21.16
N ASN A 21 -7.63 -11.95 21.72
CA ASN A 21 -6.57 -11.22 22.39
C ASN A 21 -5.86 -10.27 21.40
N PRO A 22 -5.41 -9.08 21.85
CA PRO A 22 -4.55 -8.23 21.04
C PRO A 22 -3.32 -8.99 20.55
N ILE A 23 -3.01 -8.78 19.27
CA ILE A 23 -1.82 -9.32 18.63
C ILE A 23 -0.75 -8.24 18.63
N GLY A 24 0.41 -8.54 19.20
CA GLY A 24 1.53 -7.61 19.21
C GLY A 24 2.14 -7.41 17.82
N LEU A 25 2.48 -6.16 17.51
CA LEU A 25 3.24 -5.75 16.33
C LEU A 25 4.66 -5.44 16.75
N TYR A 26 5.62 -5.96 15.98
CA TYR A 26 7.03 -5.84 16.30
C TYR A 26 7.81 -5.24 15.13
N LEU A 27 8.66 -4.28 15.46
CA LEU A 27 9.60 -3.62 14.56
C LEU A 27 10.93 -4.36 14.55
N ARG A 28 11.45 -4.59 13.35
CA ARG A 28 12.83 -5.03 13.11
C ARG A 28 13.52 -4.02 12.21
N LYS A 29 14.72 -3.59 12.61
CA LYS A 29 15.58 -2.67 11.86
C LYS A 29 16.73 -3.47 11.27
N GLU A 30 16.86 -3.46 9.96
CA GLU A 30 17.90 -4.16 9.22
C GLU A 30 18.56 -3.18 8.25
N GLY A 31 19.75 -2.68 8.62
CA GLY A 31 20.40 -1.59 7.91
C GLY A 31 19.51 -0.35 7.85
N ASP A 32 19.26 0.14 6.63
CA ASP A 32 18.41 1.29 6.34
C ASP A 32 16.92 0.93 6.17
N SER A 33 16.54 -0.32 6.45
CA SER A 33 15.15 -0.80 6.31
C SER A 33 14.52 -1.07 7.68
N CYS A 34 13.27 -0.64 7.83
CA CYS A 34 12.38 -0.96 8.93
C CYS A 34 11.30 -1.93 8.43
N SER A 35 11.02 -2.98 9.20
CA SER A 35 9.88 -3.86 8.96
C SER A 35 9.03 -4.02 10.21
N ILE A 36 7.71 -4.05 10.04
CA ILE A 36 6.74 -4.24 11.12
C ILE A 36 5.83 -5.41 10.77
N ALA A 37 5.70 -6.37 11.69
CA ALA A 37 4.80 -7.50 11.52
C ALA A 37 4.36 -8.09 12.87
N PRO A 38 3.20 -8.77 12.91
CA PRO A 38 2.91 -9.76 13.94
C PRO A 38 3.90 -10.92 13.92
N THR A 39 4.11 -11.55 15.07
CA THR A 39 4.91 -12.78 15.16
C THR A 39 4.05 -14.05 15.09
N VAL A 40 2.75 -13.94 15.36
CA VAL A 40 1.84 -15.08 15.47
C VAL A 40 1.23 -15.46 14.10
N TYR A 41 1.18 -16.77 13.82
CA TYR A 41 0.46 -17.31 12.65
C TYR A 41 -1.06 -17.22 12.86
N PRO A 42 -1.87 -16.91 11.82
CA PRO A 42 -1.51 -16.64 10.42
C PRO A 42 -1.16 -15.17 10.11
N TRP A 43 -1.21 -14.31 11.12
CA TRP A 43 -1.13 -12.85 10.99
C TRP A 43 0.28 -12.34 10.62
N ASN A 44 1.30 -13.15 10.85
CA ASN A 44 2.69 -12.87 10.50
C ASN A 44 2.96 -12.82 8.98
N ARG A 45 1.97 -13.13 8.13
CA ARG A 45 2.09 -13.02 6.67
C ARG A 45 2.09 -11.59 6.16
N VAL A 46 1.44 -10.67 6.90
CA VAL A 46 1.42 -9.26 6.54
C VAL A 46 2.64 -8.59 7.16
N VAL A 47 3.51 -8.06 6.32
CA VAL A 47 4.73 -7.37 6.72
C VAL A 47 4.77 -5.99 6.08
N GLY A 48 4.72 -4.96 6.92
CA GLY A 48 4.97 -3.58 6.51
C GLY A 48 6.46 -3.32 6.41
N VAL A 49 6.91 -2.61 5.38
CA VAL A 49 8.32 -2.31 5.12
C VAL A 49 8.46 -0.84 4.72
N GLY A 50 9.53 -0.20 5.17
CA GLY A 50 9.86 1.16 4.76
C GLY A 50 11.21 1.61 5.29
N GLU A 51 11.74 2.70 4.73
CA GLU A 51 13.01 3.31 5.16
C GLU A 51 12.92 3.88 6.58
N THR A 52 11.72 4.25 7.01
CA THR A 52 11.45 4.76 8.37
C THR A 52 10.38 3.91 9.04
N VAL A 53 10.34 3.97 10.37
CA VAL A 53 9.30 3.28 11.16
C VAL A 53 7.89 3.74 10.76
N ASN A 54 7.72 5.03 10.47
CA ASN A 54 6.42 5.58 10.06
C ASN A 54 6.01 5.11 8.66
N LYS A 55 6.96 4.96 7.73
CA LYS A 55 6.70 4.38 6.41
C LYS A 55 6.35 2.90 6.52
N ALA A 56 7.09 2.13 7.34
CA ALA A 56 6.79 0.72 7.57
C ALA A 56 5.41 0.52 8.21
N ALA A 57 5.01 1.40 9.14
CA ALA A 57 3.68 1.39 9.75
C ALA A 57 2.57 1.73 8.74
N ALA A 58 2.81 2.69 7.85
CA ALA A 58 1.86 3.04 6.78
C ALA A 58 1.68 1.90 5.77
N ASP A 59 2.79 1.28 5.35
CA ASP A 59 2.77 0.13 4.46
C ASP A 59 2.09 -1.08 5.11
N PHE A 60 2.32 -1.32 6.41
CA PHE A 60 1.59 -2.33 7.18
C PHE A 60 0.07 -2.10 7.15
N ASP A 61 -0.38 -0.88 7.48
CA ASP A 61 -1.80 -0.52 7.52
C ASP A 61 -2.46 -0.66 6.13
N ALA A 62 -1.75 -0.27 5.05
CA ALA A 62 -2.23 -0.45 3.68
C ALA A 62 -2.39 -1.94 3.32
N LYS A 63 -1.35 -2.75 3.51
CA LYS A 63 -1.39 -4.19 3.22
C LYS A 63 -2.42 -4.93 4.09
N TRP A 64 -2.59 -4.49 5.33
CA TRP A 64 -3.57 -5.08 6.24
C TRP A 64 -5.00 -4.82 5.77
N LYS A 65 -5.28 -3.62 5.23
CA LYS A 65 -6.59 -3.28 4.62
C LYS A 65 -6.87 -4.01 3.32
N GLU A 66 -5.84 -4.35 2.56
CA GLU A 66 -5.93 -5.15 1.33
C GLU A 66 -6.06 -6.66 1.61
N GLY A 67 -5.85 -7.07 2.86
CA GLY A 67 -5.94 -8.46 3.28
C GLY A 67 -7.36 -9.05 3.20
N GLU A 68 -7.46 -10.35 3.45
CA GLU A 68 -8.71 -11.10 3.36
C GLU A 68 -9.71 -10.81 4.50
N LEU A 69 -9.27 -10.07 5.52
CA LEU A 69 -10.15 -9.67 6.63
C LEU A 69 -10.95 -8.41 6.26
N ALA A 70 -12.28 -8.53 6.30
CA ALA A 70 -13.19 -7.39 6.25
C ALA A 70 -12.85 -6.35 7.33
N ALA A 71 -13.08 -5.08 7.02
CA ALA A 71 -12.74 -3.96 7.90
C ALA A 71 -13.44 -4.00 9.27
N GLU A 72 -14.57 -4.70 9.39
CA GLU A 72 -15.30 -4.87 10.66
C GLU A 72 -14.63 -5.89 11.59
N MET A 73 -13.79 -6.77 11.03
CA MET A 73 -13.18 -7.90 11.74
C MET A 73 -11.88 -7.54 12.44
N TYR A 74 -11.47 -6.28 12.46
CA TYR A 74 -10.31 -5.86 13.22
C TYR A 74 -10.38 -4.39 13.66
N SER A 75 -9.72 -4.06 14.76
CA SER A 75 -9.40 -2.66 15.07
C SER A 75 -8.17 -2.28 14.25
N GLY A 76 -8.17 -1.14 13.55
CA GLY A 76 -6.95 -0.63 12.94
C GLY A 76 -5.74 -0.65 13.90
N PRO A 77 -4.50 -0.71 13.39
CA PRO A 77 -3.32 -0.87 14.24
C PRO A 77 -3.26 0.24 15.30
N HIS A 78 -3.10 -0.16 16.56
CA HIS A 78 -2.83 0.75 17.67
C HIS A 78 -1.32 0.86 17.83
N TRP A 79 -0.79 2.04 17.58
CA TRP A 79 0.66 2.29 17.56
C TRP A 79 1.15 2.85 18.89
N GLU A 80 2.31 2.36 19.33
CA GLU A 80 3.03 2.82 20.51
C GLU A 80 4.29 3.60 20.12
N GLY A 81 5.00 4.18 21.10
CA GLY A 81 6.31 4.80 20.87
C GLY A 81 6.29 6.05 19.98
N GLY A 82 5.14 6.69 19.80
CA GLY A 82 5.00 7.91 19.00
C GLY A 82 4.97 7.68 17.48
N ILE A 83 4.81 6.44 17.03
CA ILE A 83 4.68 6.12 15.60
C ILE A 83 3.40 6.77 15.05
N LYS A 84 3.57 7.50 13.94
CA LYS A 84 2.48 8.13 13.21
C LYS A 84 2.59 7.66 11.76
N PRO A 85 1.77 6.69 11.34
CA PRO A 85 1.78 6.20 9.96
C PRO A 85 1.71 7.37 8.99
N GLU A 86 2.66 7.42 8.07
CA GLU A 86 2.64 8.42 7.02
C GLU A 86 1.39 8.22 6.15
N LYS A 87 0.67 9.31 5.85
CA LYS A 87 -0.45 9.23 4.91
C LYS A 87 0.12 8.84 3.54
N PRO A 88 -0.48 7.85 2.85
CA PRO A 88 -0.12 7.55 1.47
C PRO A 88 -0.12 8.84 0.66
N LYS A 89 0.98 9.13 -0.04
CA LYS A 89 1.06 10.31 -0.88
C LYS A 89 -0.03 10.16 -1.94
N PRO A 90 -0.98 11.11 -2.08
CA PRO A 90 -2.04 10.99 -3.07
C PRO A 90 -1.42 10.74 -4.44
N PRO A 91 -1.99 9.85 -5.27
CA PRO A 91 -1.45 9.55 -6.58
C PRO A 91 -1.31 10.86 -7.37
N PRO A 92 -0.22 11.05 -8.12
CA PRO A 92 -0.08 12.22 -8.96
C PRO A 92 -1.32 12.34 -9.86
N LYS A 93 -1.92 13.54 -9.92
CA LYS A 93 -3.07 13.79 -10.79
C LYS A 93 -2.72 13.30 -12.21
N PRO A 94 -3.61 12.56 -12.89
CA PRO A 94 -3.40 12.19 -14.28
C PRO A 94 -3.05 13.44 -15.07
N ALA A 95 -1.93 13.40 -15.79
CA ALA A 95 -1.57 14.47 -16.72
C ALA A 95 -2.72 14.62 -17.71
N ALA A 96 -3.27 15.83 -17.83
CA ALA A 96 -4.36 16.12 -18.75
C ALA A 96 -3.97 15.65 -20.17
N PRO A 97 -4.86 14.94 -20.89
CA PRO A 97 -4.57 14.53 -22.25
C PRO A 97 -4.27 15.77 -23.10
N LYS A 98 -3.11 15.76 -23.74
CA LYS A 98 -2.67 16.80 -24.67
C LYS A 98 -3.69 16.86 -25.82
N PRO A 99 -4.22 18.05 -26.21
CA PRO A 99 -5.12 18.12 -27.36
C PRO A 99 -4.42 17.58 -28.60
N GLU A 100 -5.04 16.58 -29.22
CA GLU A 100 -4.61 16.00 -30.48
C GLU A 100 -4.76 17.09 -31.55
N ALA A 101 -3.65 17.49 -32.18
CA ALA A 101 -3.66 18.45 -33.25
C ALA A 101 -4.35 17.83 -34.47
N THR A 102 -5.48 18.41 -34.87
CA THR A 102 -6.24 18.08 -36.07
C THR A 102 -5.32 18.12 -37.29
N LYS A 103 -5.07 16.96 -37.92
CA LYS A 103 -4.42 16.89 -39.23
C LYS A 103 -5.34 17.53 -40.28
N PRO A 104 -4.84 18.43 -41.16
CA PRO A 104 -5.61 18.96 -42.27
C PRO A 104 -6.00 17.86 -43.26
N SER A 105 -7.27 17.90 -43.66
CA SER A 105 -7.87 17.12 -44.75
C SER A 105 -7.19 17.49 -46.08
N GLU A 106 -6.54 16.54 -46.74
CA GLU A 106 -6.06 16.70 -48.12
C GLU A 106 -7.08 16.08 -49.07
N ALA A 107 -7.54 16.94 -49.98
CA ALA A 107 -8.64 16.71 -50.88
C ALA A 107 -8.35 15.64 -51.94
N ALA A 108 -9.42 14.95 -52.32
CA ALA A 108 -9.48 14.00 -53.41
C ALA A 108 -9.01 14.59 -54.75
N ALA A 109 -8.16 13.84 -55.46
CA ALA A 109 -8.02 13.93 -56.91
C ALA A 109 -8.07 12.51 -57.50
N SER A 110 -9.16 12.25 -58.22
CA SER A 110 -9.44 11.01 -58.96
C SER A 110 -8.63 10.93 -60.27
N PRO A 111 -8.58 9.75 -60.93
CA PRO A 111 -7.44 9.29 -61.73
C PRO A 111 -7.53 9.64 -63.24
N LYS A 112 -6.40 9.53 -63.94
CA LYS A 112 -6.35 9.42 -65.41
C LYS A 112 -5.91 7.99 -65.81
N PRO A 113 -6.58 7.34 -66.79
CA PRO A 113 -6.21 6.01 -67.28
C PRO A 113 -5.14 6.06 -68.40
N ASP A 114 -4.45 4.93 -68.53
CA ASP A 114 -3.38 4.59 -69.47
C ASP A 114 -3.80 4.53 -70.95
N ALA A 115 -2.77 4.63 -71.79
CA ALA A 115 -2.77 4.57 -73.25
C ALA A 115 -3.04 3.15 -73.81
N VAL A 116 -3.71 3.10 -74.97
CA VAL A 116 -3.39 2.35 -76.20
C VAL A 116 -4.08 3.06 -77.36
#